data_AF-K1TQP4-F1
#
_entry.id   AF-K1TQP4-F1
#
_cell.length_a   1.000
_cell.length_b   1.000
_cell.length_c   1.000
_cell.angle_alpha   90.00
_cell.angle_beta   90.00
_cell.angle_gamma   90.00
#
_symmetry.space_group_name_H-M   'P 1'
#
loop_
_entity.id
_entity.type
_entity.pdbx_description
1 polymer ?
#
loop_
_entity_poly.entity_id
_entity_poly.type
_entity_poly.pdbx_seq_one_letter_code
_entity_poly.pdbx_strand_id
1 'polypeptide(L)'
;MQQEDDLRGLAKTMDFMRALSILFVVINIYWFCYGQIREWGINIGVVDRILLNFDRTAGLFRNILWTKLFAVVFLTLSCLGTKGVKEEKITWRKITASLATGGVLFFFNWWLLDLPLPAVANAAFYILTLSAGYICLLMGGVWMSRLLKNNLMDDPFNNENESFQQETRLIENEYSINLPTKFYYNKQWNNGFRQCRKPAKGLHLHGKPGQREELLYCKPVY
;
A
#
# COMPACT_ATOMS: atom_id res chain seq x y z
N MET A 1 -9.99 1.29 -21.48
CA MET A 1 -8.81 1.07 -22.32
C MET A 1 -7.59 1.85 -21.87
N GLN A 2 -7.39 3.12 -22.20
CA GLN A 2 -6.09 3.79 -21.91
C GLN A 2 -5.68 3.76 -20.43
N GLN A 3 -6.62 4.02 -19.51
CA GLN A 3 -6.37 3.94 -18.08
C GLN A 3 -6.06 2.52 -17.58
N GLU A 4 -6.59 1.48 -18.23
CA GLU A 4 -6.31 0.08 -17.89
C GLU A 4 -4.94 -0.36 -18.40
N ASP A 5 -4.54 0.10 -19.59
CA ASP A 5 -3.22 -0.15 -20.17
C ASP A 5 -2.12 0.52 -19.35
N ASP A 6 -2.34 1.76 -18.89
CA ASP A 6 -1.41 2.48 -18.00
C ASP A 6 -1.24 1.76 -16.65
N LEU A 7 -2.35 1.28 -16.06
CA LEU A 7 -2.34 0.51 -14.81
C LEU A 7 -1.60 -0.83 -14.98
N ARG A 8 -1.77 -1.48 -16.13
CA ARG A 8 -1.07 -2.74 -16.45
C ARG A 8 0.42 -2.51 -16.68
N GLY A 9 0.78 -1.39 -17.32
CA GLY A 9 2.16 -0.95 -17.47
C GLY A 9 2.83 -0.72 -16.12
N LEU A 10 2.15 -0.03 -15.20
CA LEU A 10 2.65 0.24 -13.85
C LEU A 10 2.81 -1.05 -13.02
N ALA A 11 1.88 -2.00 -13.12
CA ALA A 11 2.01 -3.31 -12.48
C ALA A 11 3.29 -4.04 -12.95
N LYS A 12 3.55 -4.01 -14.26
CA LYS A 12 4.72 -4.66 -14.86
C LYS A 12 6.05 -4.03 -14.42
N THR A 13 6.10 -2.70 -14.28
CA THR A 13 7.32 -2.02 -13.79
C THR A 13 7.60 -2.34 -12.33
N MET A 14 6.58 -2.51 -11.50
CA MET A 14 6.78 -2.92 -10.11
C MET A 14 7.28 -4.36 -9.98
N ASP A 15 6.77 -5.29 -10.79
CA ASP A 15 7.27 -6.67 -10.82
C ASP A 15 8.76 -6.71 -11.21
N PHE A 16 9.16 -5.83 -12.15
CA PHE A 16 10.56 -5.62 -12.50
C PHE A 16 11.38 -5.07 -11.31
N MET A 17 10.87 -4.07 -10.58
CA MET A 17 11.53 -3.53 -9.39
C MET A 17 11.70 -4.59 -8.29
N ARG A 18 10.73 -5.50 -8.15
CA ARG A 18 10.81 -6.64 -7.22
C ARG A 18 11.86 -7.65 -7.67
N ALA A 19 11.90 -7.98 -8.96
CA ALA A 19 12.93 -8.86 -9.51
C ALA A 19 14.34 -8.28 -9.31
N LEU A 20 14.50 -6.96 -9.51
CA LEU A 20 15.75 -6.25 -9.28
C LEU A 20 16.15 -6.28 -7.79
N SER A 21 15.18 -6.11 -6.87
CA SER A 21 15.41 -6.26 -5.43
C SER A 21 15.93 -7.67 -5.07
N ILE A 22 15.30 -8.73 -5.60
CA ILE A 22 15.74 -10.11 -5.40
C ILE A 22 17.15 -10.32 -5.96
N LEU A 23 17.43 -9.78 -7.14
CA LEU A 23 18.76 -9.85 -7.76
C LEU A 23 19.84 -9.27 -6.83
N PHE A 24 19.60 -8.11 -6.21
CA PHE A 24 20.54 -7.53 -5.23
C PHE A 24 20.74 -8.43 -4.00
N VAL A 25 19.70 -9.11 -3.51
CA VAL A 25 19.83 -10.07 -2.40
C VAL A 25 20.68 -11.27 -2.80
N VAL A 26 20.44 -11.84 -3.98
CA VAL A 26 21.23 -12.98 -4.51
C VAL A 26 22.69 -12.59 -4.69
N ILE A 27 22.93 -11.41 -5.26
CA ILE A 27 24.28 -10.86 -5.43
C ILE A 27 24.97 -10.64 -4.07
N ASN A 28 24.25 -10.16 -3.05
CA ASN A 28 24.78 -10.05 -1.69
C ASN A 28 25.18 -11.41 -1.11
N ILE A 29 24.33 -12.44 -1.26
CA ILE A 29 24.65 -13.81 -0.83
C ILE A 29 25.90 -14.31 -1.57
N TYR A 30 25.96 -14.12 -2.89
CA TYR A 30 27.07 -14.58 -3.71
C TYR A 30 28.41 -13.96 -3.28
N TRP A 31 28.42 -12.66 -3.02
CA TRP A 31 29.62 -11.92 -2.64
C TRP A 31 30.09 -12.28 -1.22
N PHE A 32 29.19 -12.32 -0.23
CA PHE A 32 29.55 -12.57 1.16
C PHE A 32 29.80 -14.05 1.49
N CYS A 33 29.17 -14.97 0.75
CA CYS A 33 29.45 -16.41 0.86
C CYS A 33 30.43 -16.91 -0.22
N TYR A 34 31.20 -16.03 -0.87
CA TYR A 34 32.07 -16.37 -2.00
C TYR A 34 33.06 -17.51 -1.67
N GLY A 35 33.61 -17.53 -0.45
CA GLY A 35 34.50 -18.60 0.00
C GLY A 35 33.85 -19.99 -0.08
N GLN A 36 32.59 -20.10 0.33
CA GLN A 36 31.86 -21.37 0.36
C GLN A 36 31.30 -21.76 -1.01
N ILE A 37 30.90 -20.78 -1.81
CA ILE A 37 30.46 -20.98 -3.19
C ILE A 37 31.61 -21.49 -4.05
N ARG A 38 32.83 -21.03 -3.78
CA ARG A 38 34.05 -21.54 -4.41
C ARG A 38 34.34 -22.99 -4.02
N GLU A 39 34.12 -23.38 -2.76
CA GLU A 39 34.23 -24.78 -2.31
C GLU A 39 33.16 -25.68 -2.93
N TRP A 40 31.95 -25.16 -3.20
CA TRP A 40 30.90 -25.89 -3.91
C TRP A 40 31.12 -26.02 -5.42
N GLY A 41 32.21 -25.48 -5.97
CA GLY A 41 32.56 -25.61 -7.38
C GLY A 41 31.69 -24.76 -8.32
N ILE A 42 30.85 -23.86 -7.79
CA ILE A 42 30.04 -22.93 -8.58
C ILE A 42 30.88 -21.69 -8.91
N ASN A 43 31.98 -21.89 -9.64
CA ASN A 43 32.80 -20.79 -10.12
C ASN A 43 32.34 -20.39 -11.53
N ILE A 44 31.50 -19.36 -11.60
CA ILE A 44 31.10 -18.76 -12.88
C ILE A 44 32.00 -17.54 -13.07
N GLY A 45 33.19 -17.71 -13.65
CA GLY A 45 34.16 -16.62 -13.82
C GLY A 45 33.63 -15.37 -14.55
N VAL A 46 32.52 -15.49 -15.29
CA VAL A 46 31.79 -14.36 -15.89
C VAL A 46 31.08 -13.51 -14.82
N VAL A 47 30.47 -14.14 -13.83
CA VAL A 47 29.76 -13.46 -12.73
C VAL A 47 30.74 -12.70 -11.86
N ASP A 48 31.91 -13.27 -11.56
CA ASP A 48 32.98 -12.60 -10.83
C ASP A 48 33.45 -11.33 -11.55
N ARG A 49 33.62 -11.41 -12.87
CA ARG A 49 34.06 -10.26 -13.69
C ARG A 49 33.01 -9.16 -13.76
N ILE A 50 31.73 -9.54 -13.87
CA ILE A 50 30.60 -8.60 -13.84
C ILE A 50 30.50 -7.94 -12.46
N LEU A 51 30.58 -8.71 -11.38
CA LEU A 51 30.51 -8.21 -10.01
C LEU A 51 31.67 -7.27 -9.68
N LEU A 52 32.91 -7.62 -10.08
CA LEU A 52 34.08 -6.77 -9.88
C LEU A 52 33.97 -5.45 -10.67
N ASN A 53 33.47 -5.49 -11.90
CA ASN A 53 33.22 -4.28 -12.68
C ASN A 53 32.08 -3.45 -12.09
N PHE A 54 31.06 -4.10 -11.54
CA PHE A 54 29.93 -3.44 -10.89
C PHE A 54 30.36 -2.78 -9.57
N ASP A 55 31.18 -3.45 -8.75
CA ASP A 55 31.75 -2.87 -7.54
C ASP A 55 32.67 -1.69 -7.85
N ARG A 56 33.54 -1.85 -8.84
CA ARG A 56 34.46 -0.78 -9.27
C ARG A 56 33.72 0.47 -9.78
N THR A 57 32.51 0.32 -10.31
CA THR A 57 31.71 1.42 -10.87
C THR A 57 30.69 1.98 -9.87
N ALA A 58 30.09 1.14 -9.03
CA ALA A 58 28.99 1.51 -8.14
C ALA A 58 29.41 1.66 -6.66
N GLY A 59 30.57 1.14 -6.25
CA GLY A 59 31.04 1.15 -4.87
C GLY A 59 30.11 0.45 -3.87
N LEU A 60 29.15 -0.34 -4.36
CA LEU A 60 28.03 -0.88 -3.60
C LEU A 60 28.49 -1.95 -2.58
N PHE A 61 29.52 -2.72 -2.91
CA PHE A 61 29.96 -3.87 -2.12
C PHE A 61 30.99 -3.50 -1.05
N ARG A 62 31.44 -2.23 -1.03
CA ARG A 62 32.37 -1.73 -0.03
C ARG A 62 31.81 -1.79 1.40
N ASN A 63 30.49 -1.71 1.58
CA ASN A 63 29.84 -2.05 2.85
C ASN A 63 28.61 -2.94 2.63
N ILE A 64 28.48 -3.98 3.44
CA ILE A 64 27.34 -4.91 3.39
C ILE A 64 25.98 -4.22 3.55
N LEU A 65 25.97 -3.09 4.27
CA LEU A 65 24.77 -2.31 4.54
C LEU A 65 24.24 -1.60 3.28
N TRP A 66 25.11 -1.18 2.35
CA TRP A 66 24.69 -0.44 1.16
C TRP A 66 23.90 -1.33 0.19
N THR A 67 24.45 -2.48 -0.19
CA THR A 67 23.74 -3.47 -1.03
C THR A 67 22.37 -3.85 -0.43
N LYS A 68 22.31 -4.05 0.89
CA LYS A 68 21.06 -4.31 1.62
C LYS A 68 20.08 -3.14 1.55
N LEU A 69 20.56 -1.91 1.74
CA LEU A 69 19.73 -0.71 1.66
C LEU A 69 19.13 -0.53 0.26
N PHE A 70 19.93 -0.72 -0.79
CA PHE A 70 19.43 -0.70 -2.17
C PHE A 70 18.36 -1.77 -2.42
N ALA A 71 18.57 -3.00 -1.97
CA ALA A 71 17.57 -4.06 -2.08
C ALA A 71 16.24 -3.68 -1.42
N VAL A 72 16.29 -3.05 -0.24
CA VAL A 72 15.10 -2.58 0.50
C VAL A 72 14.44 -1.38 -0.20
N VAL A 73 15.20 -0.45 -0.78
CA VAL A 73 14.64 0.67 -1.56
C VAL A 73 13.85 0.14 -2.76
N PHE A 74 14.43 -0.78 -3.55
CA PHE A 74 13.71 -1.41 -4.66
C PHE A 74 12.49 -2.21 -4.20
N LEU A 75 12.59 -2.89 -3.05
CA LEU A 75 11.47 -3.60 -2.44
C LEU A 75 10.34 -2.65 -2.05
N THR A 76 10.64 -1.54 -1.38
CA THR A 76 9.62 -0.56 -0.95
C THR A 76 8.93 0.09 -2.14
N LEU A 77 9.69 0.49 -3.17
CA LEU A 77 9.14 1.00 -4.43
C LEU A 77 8.24 -0.04 -5.13
N SER A 78 8.65 -1.31 -5.15
CA SER A 78 7.81 -2.39 -5.69
C SER A 78 6.50 -2.57 -4.91
N CYS A 79 6.53 -2.43 -3.58
CA CYS A 79 5.35 -2.61 -2.73
C CYS A 79 4.35 -1.45 -2.86
N LEU A 80 4.81 -0.20 -2.97
CA LEU A 80 3.96 1.00 -3.07
C LEU A 80 3.03 0.96 -4.29
N GLY A 81 3.49 0.41 -5.41
CA GLY A 81 2.67 0.32 -6.62
C GLY A 81 1.59 -0.77 -6.57
N THR A 82 1.69 -1.77 -5.68
CA THR A 82 0.79 -2.94 -5.71
C THR A 82 -0.66 -2.58 -5.39
N LYS A 83 -1.59 -2.99 -6.27
CA LYS A 83 -3.01 -2.97 -5.97
C LYS A 83 -3.27 -4.10 -4.96
N GLY A 84 -3.48 -3.72 -3.72
CA GLY A 84 -3.81 -4.65 -2.67
C GLY A 84 -5.28 -5.07 -2.75
N VAL A 85 -5.53 -6.37 -2.84
CA VAL A 85 -6.88 -6.94 -2.71
C VAL A 85 -7.39 -6.68 -1.29
N LYS A 86 -8.56 -6.06 -1.18
CA LYS A 86 -9.23 -5.71 0.08
C LYS A 86 -9.78 -6.99 0.72
N GLU A 87 -9.13 -7.55 1.75
CA GLU A 87 -9.79 -8.61 2.55
C GLU A 87 -9.08 -9.06 3.84
N GLU A 88 -8.33 -8.20 4.53
CA GLU A 88 -7.68 -8.64 5.77
C GLU A 88 -7.67 -7.56 6.86
N LYS A 89 -8.19 -7.90 8.05
CA LYS A 89 -8.19 -7.05 9.26
C LYS A 89 -6.76 -6.94 9.81
N ILE A 90 -5.87 -6.29 9.07
CA ILE A 90 -4.48 -6.11 9.47
C ILE A 90 -4.38 -4.87 10.35
N THR A 91 -4.07 -5.07 11.61
CA THR A 91 -3.79 -3.99 12.56
C THR A 91 -2.40 -3.41 12.32
N TRP A 92 -2.25 -2.08 12.44
CA TRP A 92 -0.94 -1.38 12.39
C TRP A 92 0.16 -2.07 13.19
N ARG A 93 -0.17 -2.60 14.38
CA ARG A 93 0.75 -3.36 15.24
C ARG A 93 1.40 -4.55 14.53
N LYS A 94 0.65 -5.31 13.73
CA LYS A 94 1.17 -6.47 12.98
C LYS A 94 2.12 -6.05 11.86
N ILE A 95 1.82 -4.94 11.18
CA ILE A 95 2.66 -4.39 10.12
C ILE A 95 3.99 -3.91 10.70
N THR A 96 3.95 -3.11 11.76
CA THR A 96 5.16 -2.61 12.42
C THR A 96 5.98 -3.76 13.02
N ALA A 97 5.35 -4.76 13.63
CA ALA A 97 6.06 -5.93 14.16
C ALA A 97 6.75 -6.75 13.06
N SER A 98 6.07 -6.96 11.91
CA SER A 98 6.64 -7.66 10.76
C SER A 98 7.81 -6.89 10.13
N LEU A 99 7.64 -5.57 9.94
CA LEU A 99 8.70 -4.70 9.41
C LEU A 99 9.90 -4.60 10.37
N ALA A 100 9.66 -4.47 11.67
CA ALA A 100 10.72 -4.43 12.67
C ALA A 100 11.49 -5.75 12.72
N THR A 101 10.78 -6.88 12.80
CA THR A 101 11.39 -8.22 12.78
C THR A 101 12.18 -8.45 11.49
N GLY A 102 11.60 -8.10 10.33
CA GLY A 102 12.27 -8.21 9.04
C GLY A 102 13.50 -7.31 8.93
N GLY A 103 13.43 -6.07 9.44
CA GLY A 103 14.55 -5.14 9.46
C GLY A 103 15.70 -5.64 10.33
N VAL A 104 15.40 -6.11 11.54
CA VAL A 104 16.40 -6.71 12.45
C VAL A 104 17.01 -7.95 11.78
N LEU A 105 16.18 -8.89 11.32
CA LEU A 105 16.66 -10.10 10.65
C LEU A 105 17.35 -9.84 9.32
N PHE A 106 17.27 -8.68 8.70
CA PHE A 106 17.95 -8.42 7.42
C PHE A 106 19.26 -7.66 7.61
N PHE A 107 19.27 -6.63 8.47
CA PHE A 107 20.44 -5.78 8.72
C PHE A 107 21.37 -6.36 9.79
N PHE A 108 20.84 -6.93 10.87
CA PHE A 108 21.62 -7.48 11.98
C PHE A 108 22.06 -8.93 11.75
N ASN A 109 22.56 -9.30 10.57
CA ASN A 109 23.14 -10.65 10.30
C ASN A 109 24.65 -10.66 10.06
N TRP A 110 25.31 -9.51 10.12
CA TRP A 110 26.75 -9.42 9.88
C TRP A 110 27.58 -10.30 10.84
N TRP A 111 27.26 -10.27 12.13
CA TRP A 111 27.85 -11.12 13.18
C TRP A 111 27.74 -12.63 12.95
N LEU A 112 26.76 -13.12 12.16
CA LEU A 112 26.61 -14.56 11.88
C LEU A 112 27.79 -15.14 11.07
N LEU A 113 28.47 -14.30 10.31
CA LEU A 113 29.61 -14.71 9.48
C LEU A 113 30.89 -14.90 10.32
N ASP A 114 31.00 -14.20 11.46
CA ASP A 114 32.17 -14.22 12.35
C ASP A 114 32.08 -15.29 13.46
N LEU A 115 31.03 -16.12 13.47
CA LEU A 115 30.92 -17.18 14.47
C LEU A 115 32.01 -18.26 14.26
N PRO A 116 32.59 -18.82 15.34
CA PRO A 116 33.57 -19.91 15.29
C PRO A 116 32.90 -21.27 15.00
N LEU A 117 32.06 -21.32 13.98
CA LEU A 117 31.36 -22.50 13.48
C LEU A 117 31.92 -22.90 12.11
N PRO A 118 31.62 -24.10 11.60
CA PRO A 118 31.99 -24.50 10.25
C PRO A 118 31.47 -23.48 9.22
N ALA A 119 32.29 -23.10 8.24
CA ALA A 119 31.94 -22.08 7.25
C ALA A 119 30.63 -22.40 6.48
N VAL A 120 30.31 -23.68 6.30
CA VAL A 120 29.03 -24.15 5.75
C VAL A 120 27.84 -23.76 6.64
N ALA A 121 27.97 -23.91 7.97
CA ALA A 121 26.92 -23.57 8.92
C ALA A 121 26.70 -22.04 8.97
N ASN A 122 27.78 -21.25 9.00
CA ASN A 122 27.69 -19.78 8.97
C ASN A 122 26.99 -19.29 7.70
N ALA A 123 27.36 -19.83 6.53
CA ALA A 123 26.72 -19.48 5.26
C ALA A 123 25.23 -19.87 5.26
N ALA A 124 24.88 -21.06 5.78
CA ALA A 124 23.49 -21.50 5.85
C ALA A 124 22.64 -20.61 6.76
N PHE A 125 23.12 -20.29 7.97
CA PHE A 125 22.42 -19.39 8.88
C PHE A 125 22.29 -17.98 8.31
N TYR A 126 23.33 -17.48 7.64
CA TYR A 126 23.31 -16.19 6.96
C TYR A 126 22.25 -16.13 5.86
N ILE A 127 22.19 -17.16 4.99
CA ILE A 127 21.19 -17.24 3.92
C ILE A 127 19.77 -17.37 4.49
N LEU A 128 19.59 -18.18 5.53
CA LEU A 128 18.29 -18.40 6.16
C LEU A 128 17.76 -17.13 6.80
N THR A 129 18.59 -16.44 7.59
CA THR A 129 18.21 -15.17 8.23
C THR A 129 17.96 -14.06 7.21
N LEU A 130 18.78 -13.96 6.16
CA LEU A 130 18.61 -12.96 5.10
C LEU A 130 17.32 -13.20 4.29
N SER A 131 17.04 -14.44 3.91
CA SER A 131 15.83 -14.80 3.17
C SER A 131 14.57 -14.63 4.03
N ALA A 132 14.59 -15.08 5.29
CA ALA A 132 13.48 -14.87 6.23
C ALA A 132 13.22 -13.37 6.47
N GLY A 133 14.27 -12.58 6.67
CA GLY A 133 14.18 -11.12 6.83
C GLY A 133 13.59 -10.45 5.59
N TYR A 134 14.04 -10.84 4.39
CA TYR A 134 13.51 -10.31 3.13
C TYR A 134 12.02 -10.62 2.94
N ILE A 135 11.61 -11.86 3.22
CA ILE A 135 10.20 -12.27 3.13
C ILE A 135 9.34 -11.48 4.13
N CYS A 136 9.79 -11.29 5.36
CA CYS A 136 9.08 -10.50 6.36
C CYS A 136 8.93 -9.03 5.91
N LEU A 137 9.99 -8.42 5.37
CA LEU A 137 9.94 -7.06 4.82
C LEU A 137 8.97 -6.95 3.65
N LEU A 138 8.93 -7.97 2.79
CA LEU A 138 8.02 -8.03 1.65
C LEU A 138 6.55 -8.10 2.10
N MET A 139 6.23 -9.02 3.03
CA MET A 139 4.88 -9.12 3.58
C MET A 139 4.47 -7.82 4.28
N GLY A 140 5.36 -7.26 5.11
CA GLY A 140 5.13 -5.99 5.79
C GLY A 140 4.90 -4.83 4.83
N GLY A 141 5.70 -4.73 3.75
CA GLY A 141 5.57 -3.70 2.73
C GLY A 141 4.26 -3.79 1.95
N VAL A 142 3.83 -5.00 1.57
CA VAL A 142 2.54 -5.23 0.91
C VAL A 142 1.38 -4.85 1.82
N TRP A 143 1.43 -5.22 3.10
CA TRP A 143 0.40 -4.85 4.08
C TRP A 143 0.37 -3.34 4.35
N MET A 144 1.54 -2.69 4.40
CA MET A 144 1.65 -1.24 4.57
C MET A 144 1.04 -0.49 3.38
N SER A 145 1.38 -0.90 2.15
CA SER A 145 0.83 -0.32 0.91
C SER A 145 -0.69 -0.43 0.83
N ARG A 146 -1.24 -1.59 1.25
CA ARG A 146 -2.69 -1.81 1.38
C ARG A 146 -3.34 -0.81 2.33
N LEU A 147 -2.78 -0.65 3.53
CA LEU A 147 -3.35 0.20 4.57
C LEU A 147 -3.29 1.69 4.21
N LEU A 148 -2.20 2.13 3.59
CA LEU A 148 -2.03 3.52 3.17
C LEU A 148 -3.06 3.89 2.09
N LYS A 149 -3.24 3.02 1.08
CA LYS A 149 -4.25 3.25 0.03
C LYS A 149 -5.68 3.26 0.56
N ASN A 150 -5.98 2.47 1.59
CA ASN A 150 -7.31 2.42 2.20
C ASN A 150 -7.64 3.64 3.09
N ASN A 151 -6.64 4.29 3.69
CA ASN A 151 -6.85 5.52 4.48
C ASN A 151 -6.76 6.79 3.64
N LEU A 152 -6.05 6.79 2.50
CA LEU A 152 -5.88 7.97 1.65
C LEU A 152 -6.99 8.12 0.60
N MET A 153 -7.67 7.03 0.24
CA MET A 153 -8.91 7.07 -0.54
C MET A 153 -10.11 7.16 0.41
N ASP A 154 -10.23 8.28 1.13
CA ASP A 154 -11.56 8.79 1.45
C ASP A 154 -12.24 9.02 0.09
N ASP A 155 -13.19 8.13 -0.21
CA ASP A 155 -13.93 8.11 -1.46
C ASP A 155 -14.39 9.54 -1.80
N PRO A 156 -14.17 10.08 -3.02
CA PRO A 156 -14.81 11.34 -3.40
C PRO A 156 -16.34 11.27 -3.24
N PHE A 157 -16.93 10.07 -3.25
CA PHE A 157 -18.30 9.73 -2.87
C PHE A 157 -18.41 9.24 -1.41
N ASN A 158 -17.65 9.81 -0.49
CA ASN A 158 -17.85 9.57 0.94
C ASN A 158 -19.20 10.17 1.35
N ASN A 159 -19.91 9.53 2.28
CA ASN A 159 -21.20 9.99 2.78
C ASN A 159 -21.13 11.44 3.30
N GLU A 160 -19.96 11.91 3.74
CA GLU A 160 -19.70 13.33 4.08
C GLU A 160 -19.63 14.27 2.87
N ASN A 161 -19.05 13.83 1.76
CA ASN A 161 -18.92 14.62 0.54
C ASN A 161 -20.22 14.65 -0.27
N GLU A 162 -21.04 13.60 -0.18
CA GLU A 162 -22.38 13.57 -0.78
C GLU A 162 -23.42 14.31 0.08
N SER A 163 -23.14 14.55 1.37
CA SER A 163 -24.10 15.20 2.26
C SER A 163 -23.86 16.70 2.40
N PHE A 164 -24.93 17.47 2.17
CA PHE A 164 -24.93 18.93 2.30
C PHE A 164 -25.62 19.37 3.59
N GLN A 165 -25.30 20.57 4.07
CA GLN A 165 -26.04 21.18 5.18
C GLN A 165 -27.49 21.45 4.75
N GLN A 166 -28.44 20.82 5.44
CA GLN A 166 -29.87 21.05 5.25
C GLN A 166 -30.41 22.06 6.28
N GLU A 167 -31.58 22.64 5.99
CA GLU A 167 -32.26 23.57 6.88
C GLU A 167 -32.70 22.87 8.18
N THR A 168 -32.29 23.44 9.33
CA THR A 168 -32.62 22.90 10.67
C THR A 168 -33.79 23.62 11.32
N ARG A 169 -34.19 24.78 10.80
CA ARG A 169 -35.29 25.58 11.34
C ARG A 169 -36.61 25.14 10.72
N LEU A 170 -37.67 25.12 11.52
CA LEU A 170 -39.04 25.00 11.04
C LEU A 170 -39.49 26.39 10.55
N ILE A 171 -39.86 26.52 9.28
CA ILE A 171 -40.41 27.76 8.73
C ILE A 171 -41.86 27.48 8.35
N GLU A 172 -42.78 28.18 9.00
CA GLU A 172 -44.22 28.00 8.81
C GLU A 172 -44.77 29.09 7.88
N ASN A 173 -45.55 28.66 6.88
CA ASN A 173 -46.30 29.49 5.95
C ASN A 173 -47.64 28.80 5.65
N GLU A 174 -48.65 29.54 5.22
CA GLU A 174 -50.02 29.05 4.96
C GLU A 174 -50.08 27.87 3.98
N TYR A 175 -49.06 27.73 3.12
CA TYR A 175 -48.94 26.66 2.12
C TYR A 175 -47.67 25.81 2.27
N SER A 176 -46.88 25.97 3.35
CA SER A 176 -45.63 25.21 3.51
C SER A 176 -45.89 23.81 4.07
N ILE A 177 -45.27 22.80 3.45
CA ILE A 177 -45.22 21.44 4.00
C ILE A 177 -43.80 21.19 4.50
N ASN A 178 -43.66 20.85 5.78
CA ASN A 178 -42.37 20.60 6.43
C ASN A 178 -42.27 19.13 6.83
N LEU A 179 -41.29 18.41 6.27
CA LEU A 179 -41.07 16.99 6.56
C LEU A 179 -39.85 16.84 7.48
N PRO A 180 -39.99 16.17 8.64
CA PRO A 180 -38.86 15.91 9.53
C PRO A 180 -37.91 14.91 8.85
N THR A 181 -36.62 15.25 8.80
CA THR A 181 -35.58 14.42 8.17
C THR A 181 -34.34 14.36 9.04
N LYS A 182 -33.51 13.35 8.81
CA LYS A 182 -32.15 13.26 9.37
C LYS A 182 -31.16 13.36 8.23
N PHE A 183 -30.17 14.22 8.37
CA PHE A 183 -29.10 14.36 7.40
C PHE A 183 -27.75 14.23 8.10
N TYR A 184 -26.77 13.68 7.40
CA TYR A 184 -25.43 13.52 7.92
C TYR A 184 -24.61 14.74 7.53
N TYR A 185 -24.01 15.48 8.47
CA TYR A 185 -23.15 16.61 8.10
C TYR A 185 -22.08 16.79 9.17
N ASN A 186 -20.85 17.06 8.74
CA ASN A 186 -19.69 17.23 9.61
C ASN A 186 -19.51 16.08 10.62
N LYS A 187 -19.52 14.83 10.14
CA LYS A 187 -19.34 13.60 10.95
C LYS A 187 -20.44 13.31 11.97
N GLN A 188 -21.58 14.00 11.90
CA GLN A 188 -22.67 13.84 12.87
C GLN A 188 -24.03 13.73 12.17
N TRP A 189 -24.94 12.97 12.78
CA TRP A 189 -26.35 12.92 12.38
C TRP A 189 -27.08 14.13 12.96
N ASN A 190 -27.54 15.01 12.07
CA ASN A 190 -28.28 16.20 12.42
C ASN A 190 -29.76 16.01 12.09
N ASN A 191 -30.63 16.50 12.97
CA ASN A 191 -32.05 16.58 12.69
C ASN A 191 -32.31 17.87 11.88
N GLY A 192 -33.11 17.77 10.83
CA GLY A 192 -33.49 18.91 10.00
C GLY A 192 -34.89 18.78 9.45
N PHE A 193 -35.29 19.77 8.66
CA PHE A 193 -36.59 19.80 8.01
C PHE A 193 -36.39 20.02 6.51
N ARG A 194 -37.01 19.15 5.71
CA ARG A 194 -37.14 19.39 4.27
C ARG A 194 -38.42 20.20 4.05
N GLN A 195 -38.27 21.44 3.60
CA GLN A 195 -39.38 22.38 3.46
C GLN A 195 -39.81 22.51 1.99
N CYS A 196 -41.11 22.42 1.75
CA CYS A 196 -41.74 22.77 0.48
C CYS A 196 -42.53 24.06 0.68
N ARG A 197 -41.94 25.21 0.37
CA ARG A 197 -42.55 26.53 0.64
C ARG A 197 -43.80 26.84 -0.20
N LYS A 198 -43.97 26.20 -1.36
CA LYS A 198 -45.14 26.36 -2.24
C LYS A 198 -45.28 25.15 -3.18
N PRO A 199 -45.96 24.07 -2.77
CA PRO A 199 -46.20 22.93 -3.64
C PRO A 199 -47.17 23.33 -4.77
N ALA A 200 -46.71 23.30 -6.02
CA ALA A 200 -47.57 23.46 -7.19
C ALA A 200 -48.33 22.16 -7.49
N LYS A 201 -49.47 22.26 -8.20
CA LYS A 201 -50.15 21.07 -8.75
C LYS A 201 -49.20 20.35 -9.72
N GLY A 202 -48.88 19.09 -9.43
CA GLY A 202 -47.99 18.27 -10.25
C GLY A 202 -46.61 17.95 -9.66
N LEU A 203 -46.39 18.15 -8.35
CA LEU A 203 -45.15 17.73 -7.68
C LEU A 203 -44.86 16.24 -7.94
N HIS A 204 -43.78 15.96 -8.67
CA HIS A 204 -43.29 14.60 -8.92
C HIS A 204 -42.10 14.32 -8.01
N LEU A 205 -42.23 13.27 -7.21
CA LEU A 205 -41.12 12.70 -6.45
C LEU A 205 -40.32 11.81 -7.38
N HIS A 206 -39.02 12.06 -7.49
CA HIS A 206 -38.12 11.24 -8.32
C HIS A 206 -36.99 10.70 -7.44
N GLY A 207 -37.06 9.41 -7.12
CA GLY A 207 -35.98 8.68 -6.48
C GLY A 207 -35.16 7.94 -7.54
N LYS A 208 -33.82 7.96 -7.42
CA LYS A 208 -32.99 7.02 -8.18
C LYS A 208 -33.20 5.63 -7.58
N PRO A 209 -33.54 4.59 -8.38
CA PRO A 209 -33.71 3.24 -7.86
C PRO A 209 -32.39 2.76 -7.26
N GLY A 210 -32.40 2.46 -5.95
CA GLY A 210 -31.25 1.96 -5.20
C GLY A 210 -30.61 2.93 -4.19
N GLN A 211 -30.98 4.22 -4.19
CA GLN A 211 -30.56 5.16 -3.14
C GLN A 211 -31.72 5.42 -2.17
N ARG A 212 -31.45 5.40 -0.85
CA ARG A 212 -32.45 5.72 0.20
C ARG A 212 -32.73 7.22 0.32
N GLU A 213 -32.32 8.01 -0.66
CA GLU A 213 -32.58 9.43 -0.74
C GLU A 213 -33.54 9.72 -1.89
N GLU A 214 -34.78 10.04 -1.54
CA GLU A 214 -35.70 10.68 -2.46
C GLU A 214 -35.25 12.14 -2.62
N LEU A 215 -34.88 12.57 -3.83
CA LEU A 215 -34.69 13.99 -4.11
C LEU A 215 -36.03 14.63 -4.44
N LEU A 216 -36.42 15.60 -3.62
CA LEU A 216 -37.67 16.35 -3.82
C LEU A 216 -37.36 17.61 -4.63
N TYR A 217 -37.54 17.54 -5.95
CA TYR A 217 -37.39 18.68 -6.84
C TYR A 217 -38.67 19.52 -6.87
N CYS A 218 -38.67 20.67 -6.20
CA CYS A 218 -39.68 21.70 -6.46
C CYS A 218 -39.24 22.54 -7.65
N LYS A 219 -39.68 22.20 -8.87
CA LYS A 219 -39.55 23.10 -10.02
C LYS A 219 -40.59 24.23 -9.90
N PRO A 220 -40.18 25.51 -9.92
CA PRO A 220 -41.13 26.59 -10.23
C PRO A 220 -41.51 26.46 -11.70
N VAL A 221 -42.79 26.28 -11.98
CA VAL A 221 -43.35 26.50 -13.31
C VAL A 221 -43.67 27.99 -13.37
N TYR A 222 -43.01 28.71 -14.28
CA TYR A 222 -43.34 30.09 -14.63
C TYR A 222 -44.67 30.13 -15.38
#